data_AF-A0AAD5MLE2-F1
#
_entry.id   AF-A0AAD5MLE2-F1
#
_cell.length_a   1.000
_cell.length_b   1.000
_cell.length_c   1.000
_cell.angle_alpha   90.00
_cell.angle_beta   90.00
_cell.angle_gamma   90.00
#
_symmetry.space_group_name_H-M   'P 1'
#
loop_
_entity.id
_entity.type
_entity.pdbx_description
1 polymer ?
#
loop_
_entity_poly.entity_id
_entity_poly.type
_entity_poly.pdbx_seq_one_letter_code
_entity_poly.pdbx_strand_id
1 'polypeptide(L)'
;MFKWLENRINKFLDRTHRQLASFIGILAIAGFEIFEMNSFEQLCISFTNEKLQQLFNNTIFVTEQEEYQRKGIEWQFIDFGLDFQPIIDLIEKPMGLLALLDEQCLFPKATDKSPVEKLRNSSFQICERRVISLLYVSRSR
;
A
#
# COMPACT_ATOMS: atom_id res chain seq x y z
N MET A 1 0.81 24.79 -4.15
CA MET A 1 -0.44 25.52 -3.79
C MET A 1 -1.31 24.71 -2.83
N PHE A 2 -1.71 23.49 -3.16
CA PHE A 2 -2.56 22.64 -2.29
C PHE A 2 -1.98 22.40 -0.88
N LYS A 3 -0.72 21.97 -0.78
CA LYS A 3 -0.02 21.76 0.50
C LYS A 3 0.03 23.03 1.39
N TRP A 4 0.09 24.22 0.78
CA TRP A 4 0.04 25.47 1.52
C TRP A 4 -1.34 25.72 2.13
N LEU A 5 -2.40 25.42 1.37
CA LEU A 5 -3.79 25.53 1.84
C LEU A 5 -4.07 24.53 2.97
N GLU A 6 -3.67 23.28 2.80
CA GLU A 6 -3.75 22.23 3.82
C GLU A 6 -3.11 22.70 5.13
N ASN A 7 -1.86 23.18 5.07
CA ASN A 7 -1.15 23.70 6.23
C ASN A 7 -1.86 24.91 6.88
N ARG A 8 -2.45 25.80 6.08
CA ARG A 8 -3.19 26.98 6.57
C ARG A 8 -4.47 26.57 7.31
N ILE A 9 -5.21 25.61 6.76
CA ILE A 9 -6.43 25.07 7.37
C ILE A 9 -6.11 24.32 8.65
N ASN A 10 -5.12 23.42 8.62
CA ASN A 10 -4.71 22.65 9.80
C ASN A 10 -4.27 23.56 10.95
N LYS A 11 -3.47 24.59 10.67
CA LYS A 11 -3.07 25.59 11.67
C LYS A 11 -4.25 26.37 12.25
N PHE A 12 -5.31 26.59 11.47
CA PHE A 12 -6.52 27.26 11.95
C PHE A 12 -7.39 26.34 12.83
N LEU A 13 -7.43 25.03 12.52
CA LEU A 13 -8.21 24.04 13.26
C LEU A 13 -7.51 23.57 14.55
N ASP A 14 -6.18 23.70 14.63
CA ASP A 14 -5.34 23.35 15.79
C ASP A 14 -5.48 24.33 16.98
N ARG A 15 -6.67 24.89 17.21
CA ARG A 15 -6.97 25.86 18.28
C ARG A 15 -7.16 25.22 19.65
N THR A 16 -7.11 23.90 19.72
CA THR A 16 -7.36 23.15 20.96
C THR A 16 -6.03 22.87 21.65
N HIS A 17 -5.52 23.81 22.44
CA HIS A 17 -4.31 23.63 23.28
C HIS A 17 -4.45 22.57 24.39
N ARG A 18 -5.51 21.75 24.37
CA ARG A 18 -5.62 20.58 25.25
C ARG A 18 -4.89 19.44 24.56
N GLN A 19 -3.94 18.81 25.26
CA GLN A 19 -3.45 17.49 24.86
C GLN A 19 -4.65 16.55 24.81
N LEU A 20 -5.21 16.36 23.61
CA LEU A 20 -6.24 15.37 23.38
C LEU A 20 -5.56 14.01 23.51
N ALA A 21 -5.87 13.29 24.59
CA ALA A 21 -5.31 11.96 24.85
C ALA A 21 -5.82 10.90 23.85
N SER A 22 -6.77 11.25 22.98
CA SER A 22 -7.35 10.36 21.97
C SER A 22 -7.85 11.17 20.77
N PHE A 23 -7.76 10.58 19.58
CA PHE A 23 -8.31 11.14 18.36
C PHE A 23 -9.01 10.05 17.54
N ILE A 24 -9.94 10.47 16.68
CA ILE A 24 -10.62 9.60 15.71
C ILE A 24 -10.21 10.08 14.32
N GLY A 25 -9.61 9.19 13.54
CA GLY A 25 -9.27 9.45 12.14
C GLY A 25 -10.31 8.84 11.21
N ILE A 26 -10.78 9.61 10.23
CA ILE A 26 -11.61 9.11 9.13
C ILE A 26 -10.72 9.11 7.88
N LEU A 27 -10.58 7.95 7.26
CA LEU A 27 -9.81 7.79 6.04
C LEU A 27 -10.75 7.82 4.82
N ALA A 28 -10.46 8.72 3.88
CA ALA A 28 -11.15 8.79 2.59
C ALA A 28 -10.11 8.75 1.47
N ILE A 29 -10.02 7.60 0.79
CA ILE A 29 -9.09 7.37 -0.31
C ILE A 29 -9.83 6.82 -1.53
N ALA A 30 -9.24 6.97 -2.71
CA ALA A 30 -9.78 6.39 -3.94
C ALA A 30 -9.62 4.86 -3.94
N GLY A 31 -10.64 4.15 -4.43
CA GLY A 31 -10.60 2.70 -4.59
C GLY A 31 -9.76 2.26 -5.79
N PHE A 32 -9.74 0.95 -6.06
CA PHE A 32 -9.08 0.42 -7.26
C PHE A 32 -9.82 0.87 -8.52
N GLU A 33 -9.09 1.48 -9.44
CA GLU A 33 -9.56 1.84 -10.78
C GLU A 33 -8.68 1.13 -11.80
N ILE A 34 -9.32 0.58 -12.84
CA ILE A 34 -8.63 -0.15 -13.91
C ILE A 34 -8.73 0.70 -15.17
N PHE A 35 -7.60 1.26 -15.60
CA PHE A 35 -7.50 2.04 -16.84
C PHE A 35 -6.76 1.26 -17.94
N GLU A 36 -6.87 1.72 -19.18
CA GLU A 36 -6.10 1.17 -20.30
C GLU A 36 -4.59 1.41 -20.13
N MET A 37 -4.20 2.53 -19.51
CA MET A 37 -2.83 2.81 -19.09
C MET A 37 -2.83 3.24 -17.63
N ASN A 38 -2.10 2.52 -16.79
CA ASN A 38 -1.89 2.86 -15.38
C ASN A 38 -0.51 3.49 -15.23
N SER A 39 -0.47 4.74 -14.77
CA SER A 39 0.77 5.47 -14.50
C SER A 39 1.26 5.23 -13.07
N PHE A 40 2.37 5.86 -12.70
CA PHE A 40 2.94 5.76 -11.36
C PHE A 40 1.96 6.20 -10.25
N GLU A 41 1.07 7.13 -10.55
CA GLU A 41 0.03 7.61 -9.66
C GLU A 41 -0.96 6.50 -9.29
N GLN A 42 -1.41 5.72 -10.27
CA GLN A 42 -2.29 4.57 -10.05
C GLN A 42 -1.59 3.45 -9.28
N LEU A 43 -0.29 3.26 -9.50
CA LEU A 43 0.51 2.34 -8.68
C LEU A 43 0.51 2.78 -7.20
N CYS A 44 0.70 4.07 -6.91
CA CYS A 44 0.67 4.59 -5.54
C CYS A 44 -0.71 4.40 -4.87
N ILE A 45 -1.79 4.63 -5.61
CA ILE A 45 -3.17 4.41 -5.12
C ILE A 45 -3.39 2.93 -4.81
N SER A 46 -3.02 2.05 -5.75
CA SER A 46 -3.16 0.60 -5.60
C SER A 46 -2.34 0.05 -4.44
N PHE A 47 -1.11 0.51 -4.29
CA PHE A 47 -0.25 0.16 -3.16
C PHE A 47 -0.86 0.57 -1.81
N THR A 48 -1.44 1.77 -1.75
CA THR A 48 -2.15 2.24 -0.55
C THR A 48 -3.35 1.33 -0.23
N ASN A 49 -4.12 0.94 -1.25
CA ASN A 49 -5.24 0.01 -1.07
C ASN A 49 -4.78 -1.37 -0.55
N GLU A 50 -3.69 -1.92 -1.07
CA GLU A 50 -3.15 -3.21 -0.59
C GLU A 50 -2.69 -3.12 0.88
N LYS A 51 -2.03 -2.02 1.29
CA LYS A 51 -1.68 -1.81 2.70
C LYS A 51 -2.91 -1.68 3.60
N LEU A 52 -3.98 -1.05 3.13
CA LEU A 52 -5.22 -0.92 3.88
C LEU A 52 -5.96 -2.23 3.99
N GLN A 53 -5.96 -3.04 2.93
CA GLN A 53 -6.53 -4.39 2.99
C GLN A 53 -5.76 -5.28 3.97
N GLN A 54 -4.42 -5.21 3.96
CA GLN A 54 -3.59 -5.91 4.94
C GLN A 54 -3.86 -5.42 6.37
N LEU A 55 -4.00 -4.10 6.58
CA LEU A 55 -4.34 -3.53 7.88
C LEU A 55 -5.72 -4.00 8.34
N PHE A 56 -6.73 -3.96 7.47
CA PHE A 56 -8.08 -4.44 7.77
C PHE A 56 -8.05 -5.92 8.15
N ASN A 57 -7.37 -6.76 7.38
CA ASN A 57 -7.23 -8.17 7.69
C ASN A 57 -6.54 -8.37 9.05
N ASN A 58 -5.43 -7.68 9.31
CA ASN A 58 -4.74 -7.81 10.58
C ASN A 58 -5.60 -7.32 11.76
N THR A 59 -6.21 -6.14 11.67
CA THR A 59 -7.00 -5.57 12.76
C THR A 59 -8.27 -6.37 13.02
N ILE A 60 -9.05 -6.71 11.99
CA ILE A 60 -10.31 -7.43 12.19
C ILE A 60 -10.07 -8.88 12.58
N PHE A 61 -9.02 -9.55 12.09
CA PHE A 61 -8.82 -10.97 12.38
C PHE A 61 -7.92 -11.23 13.57
N VAL A 62 -6.83 -10.46 13.75
CA VAL A 62 -5.90 -10.69 14.87
C VAL A 62 -6.47 -10.10 16.15
N THR A 63 -6.90 -8.84 16.13
CA THR A 63 -7.42 -8.18 17.35
C THR A 63 -8.72 -8.84 17.83
N GLU A 64 -9.61 -9.26 16.92
CA GLU A 64 -10.84 -9.96 17.32
C GLU A 64 -10.56 -11.34 17.92
N GLN A 65 -9.60 -12.09 17.36
CA GLN A 65 -9.19 -13.38 17.92
C GLN A 65 -8.49 -13.23 19.28
N GLU A 66 -7.63 -12.23 19.45
CA GLU A 66 -7.03 -11.87 20.74
C GLU A 66 -8.12 -11.50 21.77
N GLU A 67 -9.17 -10.79 21.36
CA GLU A 67 -10.32 -10.45 22.19
C GLU A 67 -11.12 -11.68 22.62
N TYR A 68 -11.37 -12.64 21.71
CA TYR A 68 -12.03 -13.90 22.04
C TYR A 68 -11.22 -14.73 23.04
N GLN A 69 -9.90 -14.82 22.83
CA GLN A 69 -8.99 -15.49 23.77
C GLN A 69 -9.00 -14.80 25.14
N ARG A 70 -8.92 -13.47 25.17
CA ARG A 70 -8.94 -12.67 26.41
C ARG A 70 -10.24 -12.86 27.20
N LYS A 71 -11.36 -13.06 26.51
CA LYS A 71 -12.69 -13.30 27.11
C LYS A 71 -12.93 -14.77 27.46
N GLY A 72 -12.01 -15.67 27.13
CA GLY A 72 -12.13 -17.10 27.40
C GLY A 72 -13.25 -17.79 26.59
N ILE A 73 -13.60 -17.23 25.43
CA ILE A 73 -14.61 -17.80 24.54
C ILE A 73 -13.93 -18.89 23.70
N GLU A 74 -14.51 -20.08 23.66
CA GLU A 74 -14.01 -21.17 22.83
C GLU A 74 -14.08 -20.75 21.35
N TRP A 75 -12.92 -20.59 20.74
CA TRP A 75 -12.77 -20.14 19.36
C TRP A 75 -11.75 -21.00 18.63
N GLN A 76 -12.10 -21.45 17.42
CA GLN A 76 -11.17 -22.17 16.56
C GLN A 76 -10.35 -21.15 15.76
N PHE A 77 -9.02 -21.21 15.88
CA PHE A 77 -8.14 -20.34 15.13
C PHE A 77 -8.33 -20.58 13.63
N ILE A 78 -8.64 -19.51 12.89
CA ILE A 78 -8.81 -19.58 11.43
C ILE A 78 -7.61 -18.85 10.83
N ASP A 79 -6.78 -19.60 10.10
CA ASP A 79 -5.76 -19.03 9.24
C ASP A 79 -6.38 -18.65 7.90
N PHE A 80 -6.37 -17.35 7.59
CA PHE A 80 -7.03 -16.82 6.42
C PHE A 80 -6.17 -16.86 5.15
N GLY A 81 -4.88 -17.22 5.23
CA GLY A 81 -4.02 -17.48 4.06
C GLY A 81 -3.85 -16.32 3.04
N LEU A 82 -4.47 -15.16 3.29
CA LEU A 82 -4.43 -13.97 2.45
C LEU A 82 -3.38 -13.01 2.99
N ASP A 83 -2.12 -13.40 2.82
CA ASP A 83 -0.98 -12.54 3.17
C ASP A 83 -0.61 -11.66 1.96
N PHE A 84 -0.89 -10.36 2.07
CA PHE A 84 -0.47 -9.36 1.09
C PHE A 84 0.92 -8.79 1.42
N GLN A 85 1.51 -9.16 2.56
CA GLN A 85 2.83 -8.72 2.98
C GLN A 85 3.92 -8.94 1.91
N PRO A 86 3.94 -10.06 1.14
CA PRO A 86 4.92 -10.22 0.08
C PRO A 86 4.84 -9.18 -1.04
N ILE A 87 3.63 -8.69 -1.38
CA ILE A 87 3.42 -7.63 -2.38
C ILE A 87 3.84 -6.28 -1.81
N ILE A 88 3.47 -6.00 -0.55
CA ILE A 88 3.85 -4.76 0.14
C ILE A 88 5.38 -4.68 0.25
N ASP A 89 6.00 -5.78 0.65
CA ASP A 89 7.45 -5.92 0.77
C ASP A 89 8.16 -5.72 -0.57
N LEU A 90 7.61 -6.27 -1.66
CA LEU A 90 8.14 -6.07 -3.01
C LEU A 90 8.15 -4.59 -3.41
N ILE A 91 7.19 -3.79 -2.95
CA ILE A 91 7.10 -2.38 -3.32
C ILE A 91 7.95 -1.49 -2.40
N GLU A 92 7.90 -1.72 -1.09
CA GLU A 92 8.42 -0.80 -0.07
C GLU A 92 9.83 -1.13 0.45
N LYS A 93 10.26 -2.40 0.41
CA LYS A 93 11.55 -2.76 1.01
C LYS A 93 12.72 -2.05 0.34
N PRO A 94 13.89 -1.94 1.00
CA PRO A 94 15.09 -1.29 0.45
C PRO A 94 15.62 -1.87 -0.86
N MET A 95 15.16 -3.07 -1.27
CA MET A 95 15.45 -3.70 -2.56
C MET A 95 14.17 -3.91 -3.40
N GLY A 96 13.12 -3.16 -3.09
CA GLY A 96 11.82 -3.19 -3.74
C GLY A 96 11.70 -2.20 -4.88
N LEU A 97 10.51 -2.13 -5.46
CA LEU A 97 10.19 -1.32 -6.63
C LEU A 97 10.50 0.16 -6.44
N LEU A 98 10.12 0.75 -5.30
CA LEU A 98 10.33 2.18 -5.07
C LEU A 98 11.81 2.54 -4.93
N ALA A 99 12.58 1.70 -4.25
CA ALA A 99 14.03 1.90 -4.10
C ALA A 99 14.74 1.80 -5.45
N LEU A 100 14.32 0.84 -6.30
CA LEU A 100 14.85 0.70 -7.66
C LEU A 100 14.53 1.91 -8.53
N LEU A 101 13.30 2.42 -8.47
CA LEU A 101 12.90 3.62 -9.22
C LEU A 101 13.69 4.85 -8.78
N ASP A 102 13.88 5.04 -7.48
CA ASP A 102 14.68 6.14 -6.93
C ASP A 102 16.14 6.06 -7.38
N GLU A 103 16.73 4.86 -7.35
CA GLU A 103 18.10 4.60 -7.84
C GLU A 103 18.21 4.94 -9.35
N GLN A 104 17.24 4.51 -10.17
CA GLN A 104 17.27 4.77 -11.62
C GLN A 104 17.11 6.25 -11.98
N CYS A 105 16.34 7.03 -11.21
CA CYS A 105 16.20 8.47 -11.40
C CYS A 105 17.52 9.24 -11.24
N LEU A 106 18.50 8.68 -10.53
CA LEU A 106 19.80 9.31 -10.32
C LEU A 106 20.81 9.02 -11.45
N PHE A 107 20.54 8.03 -12.32
CA PHE A 107 21.46 7.68 -13.40
C PHE A 107 21.16 8.45 -14.69
N PRO A 108 22.11 9.24 -15.23
CA PRO A 108 21.89 10.06 -16.42
C PRO A 108 21.71 9.27 -17.73
N LYS A 109 21.89 7.95 -17.71
CA LYS A 109 21.67 7.04 -18.86
C LYS A 109 20.53 6.03 -18.62
N ALA A 110 19.82 6.12 -17.50
CA ALA A 110 18.68 5.26 -17.26
C ALA A 110 17.56 5.59 -18.26
N THR A 111 16.80 4.56 -18.63
CA THR A 111 15.61 4.69 -19.46
C THR A 111 14.48 3.96 -18.77
N ASP A 112 13.23 4.20 -19.16
CA ASP A 112 12.07 3.54 -18.54
C ASP A 112 12.12 2.00 -18.62
N LYS A 113 12.96 1.45 -19.51
CA LYS A 113 13.20 0.01 -19.65
C LYS A 113 14.15 -0.57 -18.59
N SER A 114 15.10 0.22 -18.08
CA SER A 114 16.09 -0.28 -17.13
C SER A 114 15.50 -0.74 -15.78
N PRO A 115 14.51 -0.06 -15.16
CA PRO A 115 13.87 -0.58 -13.95
C PRO A 115 13.05 -1.84 -14.24
N VAL A 116 12.34 -1.91 -15.38
CA VAL A 116 11.53 -3.08 -15.76
C VAL A 116 12.38 -4.34 -15.95
N GLU A 117 13.53 -4.21 -16.62
CA GLU A 117 14.46 -5.32 -16.83
C GLU A 117 15.09 -5.80 -15.50
N LYS A 118 15.47 -4.88 -14.60
CA LYS A 118 16.00 -5.24 -13.28
C LYS A 118 14.95 -5.93 -12.40
N LEU A 119 13.68 -5.49 -12.43
CA LEU A 119 12.59 -6.14 -11.71
C LEU A 119 12.34 -7.56 -12.21
N ARG A 120 12.32 -7.77 -13.53
CA ARG A 120 12.09 -9.08 -14.16
C ARG A 120 13.22 -10.07 -13.88
N ASN A 121 14.45 -9.59 -13.75
CA ASN A 121 15.62 -10.42 -13.45
C ASN A 121 15.76 -10.75 -11.95
N SER A 122 15.09 -9.99 -11.10
CA SER A 122 14.98 -10.28 -9.67
C SER A 122 13.92 -11.38 -9.50
N SER A 123 14.21 -12.46 -8.77
CA SER A 123 13.43 -13.72 -8.69
C SER A 123 12.02 -13.63 -8.08
N PHE A 124 11.22 -12.62 -8.42
CA PHE A 124 9.88 -12.36 -7.91
C PHE A 124 8.80 -13.15 -8.67
N GLN A 125 8.99 -14.46 -8.86
CA GLN A 125 8.11 -15.32 -9.67
C GLN A 125 6.69 -15.52 -9.09
N ILE A 126 6.42 -15.13 -7.84
CA ILE A 126 5.14 -15.38 -7.17
C ILE A 126 4.22 -14.13 -7.16
N CYS A 127 4.77 -12.92 -7.19
CA CYS A 127 3.98 -11.66 -7.17
C CYS A 127 3.78 -11.01 -8.54
N GLU A 128 4.42 -11.52 -9.60
CA GLU A 128 4.35 -10.94 -10.95
C GLU A 128 2.91 -10.82 -11.46
N ARG A 129 2.01 -11.79 -11.21
CA ARG A 129 0.65 -11.75 -11.80
C ARG A 129 -0.20 -10.59 -11.32
N ARG A 130 -0.13 -10.21 -10.03
CA ARG A 130 -0.89 -9.08 -9.50
C ARG A 130 -0.24 -7.74 -9.84
N VAL A 131 1.08 -7.63 -9.71
CA VAL A 131 1.81 -6.40 -10.05
C VAL A 131 1.74 -6.10 -11.55
N ILE A 132 1.84 -7.12 -12.41
CA ILE A 132 1.62 -6.98 -13.86
C ILE A 132 0.16 -6.65 -14.14
N SER A 133 -0.84 -7.20 -13.43
CA SER A 133 -2.24 -6.77 -13.62
C SER A 133 -2.50 -5.31 -13.20
N LEU A 134 -1.74 -4.78 -12.24
CA LEU A 134 -1.81 -3.38 -11.81
C LEU A 134 -1.11 -2.43 -12.80
N LEU A 135 -0.03 -2.87 -13.46
CA LEU A 135 0.77 -2.05 -14.39
C LEU A 135 0.39 -2.24 -15.87
N TYR A 136 -0.09 -3.42 -16.25
CA TYR A 136 -0.45 -3.82 -17.61
C TYR A 136 -1.74 -4.63 -17.60
N VAL A 137 -2.84 -3.97 -17.99
CA VAL A 137 -4.02 -4.69 -18.47
C VAL A 137 -3.68 -5.28 -19.84
N SER A 138 -2.97 -6.41 -19.86
CA SER A 138 -2.99 -7.29 -21.03
C SER A 138 -4.38 -7.91 -21.10
N ARG A 139 -5.22 -7.33 -21.97
CA ARG A 139 -6.48 -7.88 -22.50
C ARG A 139 -6.59 -9.41 -22.31
N SER A 140 -7.63 -9.81 -21.60
CA SER A 140 -8.36 -11.04 -21.93
C SER A 140 -9.84 -10.70 -21.99
N ARG A 141 -10.20 -9.90 -23.01
CA ARG A 141 -11.38 -10.05 -23.85
C ARG A 141 -11.06 -9.47 -25.23
#